data_AF-A0A2H0BRG8-F1
#
_entry.id   AF-A0A2H0BRG8-F1
#
_cell.length_a   1.000
_cell.length_b   1.000
_cell.length_c   1.000
_cell.angle_alpha   90.00
_cell.angle_beta   90.00
_cell.angle_gamma   90.00
#
_symmetry.space_group_name_H-M   'P 1'
#
loop_
_entity.id
_entity.type
_entity.pdbx_description
1 polymer ?
#
loop_
_entity_poly.entity_id
_entity_poly.type
_entity_poly.pdbx_seq_one_letter_code
_entity_poly.pdbx_strand_id
1 'polypeptide(L)'
;MIKFIFRVFYITLVRFFVLTTLLTSLRYFDASPFPQEASVITLSYIFHALITFLFAKWVFAKRTSPTWTEAGIVTGLFVVVEIVFELSLWAVITGGSFIGALQNFTWQSFVIILIYILAVYTAAWQTRTSRARRANPSGMEM
;
A
#
# COMPACT_ATOMS: atom_id res chain seq x y z
N MET A 1 14.36 3.20 16.21
CA MET A 1 14.14 2.41 14.98
C MET A 1 13.15 1.28 15.20
N ILE A 2 13.34 0.41 16.19
CA ILE A 2 12.44 -0.73 16.49
C ILE A 2 10.97 -0.32 16.66
N LYS A 3 10.68 0.71 17.48
CA LYS A 3 9.31 1.24 17.67
C LYS A 3 8.65 1.72 16.37
N PHE A 4 9.44 2.18 15.40
CA PHE A 4 8.94 2.59 14.09
C PHE A 4 8.57 1.36 13.26
N ILE A 5 9.44 0.36 13.18
CA ILE A 5 9.20 -0.88 12.44
C ILE A 5 7.94 -1.60 12.95
N PHE A 6 7.79 -1.75 14.26
CA PHE A 6 6.56 -2.35 14.85
C PHE A 6 5.30 -1.57 14.48
N ARG A 7 5.39 -0.24 14.47
CA ARG A 7 4.27 0.60 14.05
C ARG A 7 3.93 0.40 12.58
N VAL A 8 4.94 0.35 11.71
CA VAL A 8 4.73 0.07 10.29
C VAL A 8 4.03 -1.27 10.16
N PHE A 9 4.56 -2.32 10.78
CA PHE A 9 3.99 -3.67 10.72
C PHE A 9 2.53 -3.74 11.17
N TYR A 10 2.20 -3.16 12.33
CA TYR A 10 0.82 -3.10 12.82
C TYR A 10 -0.11 -2.37 11.84
N ILE A 11 0.33 -1.21 11.32
CA ILE A 11 -0.46 -0.42 10.37
C ILE A 11 -0.59 -1.17 9.04
N THR A 12 0.42 -1.94 8.62
CA THR A 12 0.36 -2.79 7.42
C THR A 12 -0.68 -3.89 7.56
N LEU A 13 -0.81 -4.53 8.72
CA LEU A 13 -1.86 -5.53 8.95
C LEU A 13 -3.25 -4.92 8.84
N VAL A 14 -3.48 -3.76 9.46
CA VAL A 14 -4.78 -3.06 9.35
C VAL A 14 -5.05 -2.64 7.91
N ARG A 15 -4.03 -2.11 7.21
CA ARG A 15 -4.11 -1.72 5.79
C ARG A 15 -4.55 -2.90 4.93
N PHE A 16 -3.93 -4.06 5.16
CA PHE A 16 -4.22 -5.29 4.45
C PHE A 16 -5.70 -5.66 4.60
N PHE A 17 -6.22 -5.77 5.84
CA PHE A 17 -7.63 -6.12 6.05
C PHE A 17 -8.59 -5.15 5.34
N VAL A 18 -8.31 -3.85 5.39
CA VAL A 18 -9.14 -2.85 4.69
C VAL A 18 -9.08 -3.07 3.18
N LEU A 19 -7.88 -3.21 2.61
CA LEU A 19 -7.67 -3.34 1.18
C LEU A 19 -8.27 -4.66 0.66
N THR A 20 -8.01 -5.79 1.31
CA THR A 20 -8.57 -7.09 0.94
C THR A 20 -10.09 -7.12 1.07
N THR A 21 -10.66 -6.54 2.13
CA THR A 21 -12.13 -6.49 2.27
C THR A 21 -12.74 -5.69 1.12
N LEU A 22 -12.15 -4.54 0.79
CA LEU A 22 -12.67 -3.64 -0.23
C LEU A 22 -12.54 -4.24 -1.63
N LEU A 23 -11.41 -4.89 -1.93
CA LEU A 23 -11.18 -5.61 -3.18
C LEU A 23 -12.03 -6.87 -3.30
N THR A 24 -12.24 -7.62 -2.22
CA THR A 24 -13.15 -8.77 -2.21
C THR A 24 -14.58 -8.31 -2.47
N SER A 25 -15.02 -7.18 -1.89
CA SER A 25 -16.33 -6.59 -2.18
C SER A 25 -16.47 -6.14 -3.64
N LEU A 26 -15.40 -5.62 -4.25
CA LEU A 26 -15.36 -5.33 -5.69
C LEU A 26 -15.45 -6.62 -6.53
N ARG A 27 -14.80 -7.69 -6.09
CA ARG A 27 -14.80 -9.01 -6.75
C ARG A 27 -16.02 -9.86 -6.47
N TYR A 28 -16.88 -9.50 -5.51
CA TYR A 28 -18.15 -10.21 -5.33
C TYR A 28 -19.07 -10.10 -6.57
N PHE A 29 -18.71 -9.25 -7.54
CA PHE A 29 -19.31 -9.14 -8.87
C PHE A 29 -18.52 -9.86 -9.98
N ASP A 30 -17.27 -10.28 -9.75
CA ASP A 30 -16.38 -10.96 -10.71
C ASP A 30 -15.41 -11.90 -9.95
N ALA A 31 -15.69 -13.22 -10.00
CA ALA A 31 -15.07 -14.26 -9.16
C ALA A 31 -13.59 -14.58 -9.49
N SER A 32 -12.94 -13.78 -10.35
CA SER A 32 -11.56 -14.03 -10.76
C SER A 32 -10.52 -13.53 -9.74
N PRO A 33 -9.43 -14.28 -9.49
CA PRO A 33 -8.29 -13.84 -8.66
C PRO A 33 -7.54 -12.63 -9.25
N PHE A 34 -7.87 -12.23 -10.47
CA PHE A 34 -7.48 -10.98 -11.13
C PHE A 34 -8.70 -10.49 -11.91
N PRO A 35 -9.32 -9.36 -11.53
CA PRO A 35 -10.51 -8.88 -12.24
C PRO A 35 -10.16 -8.73 -13.71
N GLN A 36 -10.97 -9.25 -14.61
CA GLN A 36 -10.72 -9.12 -16.05
C GLN A 36 -11.48 -7.93 -16.64
N GLU A 37 -12.50 -7.47 -15.93
CA GLU A 37 -13.18 -6.23 -16.27
C GLU A 37 -12.27 -5.02 -16.05
N ALA A 38 -12.04 -4.25 -17.12
CA ALA A 38 -11.20 -3.05 -17.09
C ALA A 38 -11.64 -2.04 -16.01
N SER A 39 -12.94 -1.96 -15.72
CA SER A 39 -13.54 -1.16 -14.65
C SER A 39 -13.05 -1.59 -13.26
N VAL A 40 -13.10 -2.89 -12.96
CA VAL A 40 -12.71 -3.45 -11.66
C VAL A 40 -11.19 -3.39 -11.47
N ILE A 41 -10.41 -3.59 -12.54
CA ILE A 41 -8.95 -3.38 -12.52
C ILE A 41 -8.62 -1.92 -12.18
N THR A 42 -9.26 -0.97 -12.86
CA THR A 42 -9.00 0.47 -12.65
C THR A 42 -9.36 0.90 -11.24
N LEU A 43 -10.53 0.48 -10.74
CA LEU A 43 -10.95 0.74 -9.36
C LEU A 43 -10.00 0.09 -8.35
N SER A 44 -9.56 -1.14 -8.60
CA SER A 44 -8.56 -1.81 -7.78
C SER A 44 -7.30 -0.95 -7.65
N TYR A 45 -6.74 -0.45 -8.75
CA TYR A 45 -5.57 0.43 -8.72
C TYR A 45 -5.81 1.72 -7.93
N ILE A 46 -6.98 2.35 -8.09
CA ILE A 46 -7.34 3.55 -7.34
C ILE A 46 -7.38 3.25 -5.83
N PHE A 47 -8.03 2.16 -5.42
CA PHE A 47 -8.10 1.78 -4.01
C PHE A 47 -6.73 1.44 -3.44
N HIS A 48 -5.90 0.71 -4.19
CA HIS A 48 -4.51 0.45 -3.84
C HIS A 48 -3.74 1.75 -3.61
N ALA A 49 -3.88 2.73 -4.49
CA ALA A 49 -3.21 4.03 -4.38
C ALA A 49 -3.68 4.81 -3.14
N LEU A 50 -5.00 5.00 -3.01
CA LEU A 50 -5.59 5.81 -1.94
C LEU A 50 -5.34 5.20 -0.55
N ILE A 51 -5.62 3.92 -0.38
CA ILE A 51 -5.43 3.23 0.91
C ILE A 51 -3.95 3.22 1.27
N THR A 52 -3.07 2.90 0.32
CA THR A 52 -1.62 2.90 0.58
C THR A 52 -1.11 4.27 0.98
N PHE A 53 -1.56 5.32 0.29
CA PHE A 53 -1.21 6.70 0.62
C PHE A 53 -1.68 7.10 2.04
N LEU A 54 -2.95 6.84 2.38
CA LEU A 54 -3.51 7.18 3.67
C LEU A 54 -2.81 6.45 4.82
N PHE A 55 -2.54 5.16 4.65
CA PHE A 55 -1.84 4.37 5.66
C PHE A 55 -0.37 4.75 5.77
N ALA A 56 0.31 5.07 4.66
CA ALA A 56 1.66 5.62 4.70
C ALA A 56 1.70 6.98 5.43
N LYS A 57 0.73 7.87 5.18
CA LYS A 57 0.59 9.11 5.97
C LYS A 57 0.39 8.83 7.44
N TRP A 58 -0.41 7.82 7.79
CA TRP A 58 -0.61 7.44 9.18
C TRP A 58 0.68 6.97 9.82
N VAL A 59 1.47 6.13 9.14
CA VAL A 59 2.83 5.75 9.56
C VAL A 59 3.69 6.98 9.82
N PHE A 60 3.71 7.94 8.89
CA PHE A 60 4.55 9.14 9.00
C PHE A 60 4.00 10.21 9.94
N ALA A 61 2.77 10.10 10.45
CA ALA A 61 2.14 11.13 11.27
C ALA A 61 2.96 11.54 12.51
N LYS A 62 3.75 10.63 13.09
CA LYS A 62 4.63 10.89 14.26
C LYS A 62 6.06 11.28 13.86
N ARG A 63 6.37 11.41 12.57
CA ARG A 63 7.68 11.83 12.06
C ARG A 63 7.65 13.30 11.68
N THR A 64 8.66 14.04 12.11
CA THR A 64 8.81 15.46 11.79
C THR A 64 9.34 15.67 10.37
N SER A 65 10.27 14.81 9.93
CA SER A 65 10.78 14.78 8.57
C SER A 65 11.14 13.33 8.22
N PRO A 66 10.19 12.53 7.66
CA PRO A 66 10.44 11.13 7.35
C PRO A 66 11.51 11.02 6.26
N THR A 67 12.57 10.25 6.46
CA THR A 67 13.67 10.09 5.47
C THR A 67 13.26 9.26 4.26
N TRP A 68 14.02 9.31 3.16
CA TRP A 68 13.73 8.48 1.98
C TRP A 68 14.00 6.99 2.26
N THR A 69 14.96 6.71 3.15
CA THR A 69 15.18 5.36 3.67
C THR A 69 13.97 4.86 4.46
N GLU A 70 13.36 5.70 5.30
CA GLU A 70 12.12 5.34 6.00
C GLU A 70 10.96 5.11 5.02
N ALA A 71 10.86 5.89 3.93
CA ALA A 71 9.90 5.62 2.87
C ALA A 71 10.14 4.25 2.21
N GLY A 72 11.40 3.94 1.87
CA GLY A 72 11.78 2.63 1.35
C GLY A 72 11.44 1.47 2.28
N ILE A 73 11.67 1.61 3.60
CA ILE A 73 11.30 0.59 4.60
C ILE A 73 9.78 0.39 4.63
N VAL A 74 9.00 1.47 4.61
CA VAL A 74 7.53 1.38 4.61
C VAL A 74 7.02 0.72 3.34
N THR A 75 7.56 1.11 2.18
CA THR A 75 7.23 0.48 0.90
C THR A 75 7.57 -1.00 0.91
N GLY A 76 8.80 -1.37 1.34
CA GLY A 76 9.22 -2.77 1.41
C GLY A 76 8.33 -3.61 2.31
N LEU A 77 7.99 -3.11 3.50
CA LEU A 77 7.07 -3.81 4.41
C LEU A 77 5.66 -3.94 3.82
N PHE A 78 5.15 -2.90 3.17
CA PHE A 78 3.84 -2.96 2.53
C PHE A 78 3.82 -4.01 1.41
N VAL A 79 4.83 -3.99 0.53
CA VAL A 79 4.95 -4.94 -0.58
C VAL A 79 5.11 -6.37 -0.09
N VAL A 80 6.04 -6.63 0.85
CA VAL A 80 6.31 -7.99 1.34
C VAL A 80 5.09 -8.58 2.02
N VAL A 81 4.45 -7.83 2.92
CA VAL A 81 3.26 -8.33 3.61
C VAL A 81 2.12 -8.57 2.62
N GLU A 82 1.87 -7.65 1.69
CA GLU A 82 0.83 -7.82 0.68
C GLU A 82 1.05 -9.08 -0.16
N ILE A 83 2.26 -9.24 -0.74
CA ILE A 83 2.58 -10.38 -1.60
C ILE A 83 2.43 -11.69 -0.83
N VAL A 84 3.00 -11.78 0.37
CA VAL A 84 2.91 -13.02 1.19
C VAL A 84 1.46 -13.37 1.46
N PHE A 85 0.62 -12.39 1.80
CA PHE A 85 -0.79 -12.63 2.09
C PHE A 85 -1.62 -12.93 0.84
N GLU A 86 -1.46 -12.21 -0.27
CA GLU A 86 -2.18 -12.49 -1.52
C GLU A 86 -1.90 -13.90 -2.02
N LEU A 87 -0.63 -14.32 -2.02
CA LEU A 87 -0.24 -15.68 -2.41
C LEU A 87 -0.83 -16.73 -1.46
N SER A 88 -0.86 -16.44 -0.16
CA SER A 88 -1.47 -17.32 0.85
C SER A 88 -2.99 -17.43 0.67
N LEU A 89 -3.69 -16.31 0.43
CA LEU A 89 -5.13 -16.29 0.17
C LEU A 89 -5.47 -17.07 -1.10
N TRP A 90 -4.69 -16.89 -2.17
CA TRP A 90 -4.88 -17.65 -3.40
C TRP A 90 -4.73 -19.14 -3.16
N ALA A 91 -3.69 -19.56 -2.43
CA ALA A 91 -3.46 -20.98 -2.10
C ALA A 91 -4.63 -21.56 -1.29
N VAL A 92 -5.17 -20.80 -0.33
CA VAL A 92 -6.35 -21.20 0.45
C VAL A 92 -7.61 -21.30 -0.41
N ILE A 93 -7.88 -20.33 -1.28
CA ILE A 93 -9.09 -20.28 -2.10
C ILE A 93 -9.09 -21.37 -3.18
N THR A 94 -7.94 -21.60 -3.83
CA THR A 94 -7.82 -22.53 -4.96
C THR A 94 -7.44 -23.95 -4.55
N GLY A 95 -7.07 -24.17 -3.28
CA GLY A 95 -6.44 -25.41 -2.82
C GLY A 95 -5.05 -25.66 -3.42
N GLY A 96 -4.46 -24.65 -4.07
CA GLY A 96 -3.15 -24.71 -4.71
C GLY A 96 -1.98 -24.52 -3.74
N SER A 97 -0.76 -24.52 -4.27
CA SER A 97 0.46 -24.25 -3.50
C SER A 97 0.90 -22.79 -3.62
N PHE A 98 1.57 -22.27 -2.57
CA PHE A 98 2.15 -20.93 -2.56
C PHE A 98 3.08 -20.67 -3.75
N ILE A 99 3.88 -21.68 -4.15
CA ILE A 99 4.81 -21.58 -5.28
C ILE A 99 4.03 -21.48 -6.60
N GLY A 100 2.94 -22.24 -6.75
CA GLY A 100 2.06 -22.13 -7.92
C GLY A 100 1.42 -20.74 -8.04
N ALA A 101 1.07 -20.13 -6.92
CA ALA A 101 0.58 -18.74 -6.89
C ALA A 101 1.63 -17.75 -7.41
N LEU A 102 2.89 -17.93 -7.00
CA LEU A 102 4.00 -17.05 -7.38
C LEU A 102 4.30 -17.11 -8.88
N GLN A 103 4.13 -18.28 -9.49
CA GLN A 103 4.31 -18.46 -10.95
C GLN A 103 3.23 -17.75 -11.78
N ASN A 104 2.12 -17.37 -11.16
CA ASN A 104 1.03 -16.62 -11.80
C ASN A 104 1.12 -15.11 -11.56
N PHE A 105 2.29 -14.59 -11.16
CA PHE A 105 2.50 -13.16 -10.99
C PHE A 105 2.36 -12.44 -12.34
N THR A 106 1.45 -11.48 -12.44
CA THR A 106 1.10 -10.83 -13.70
C THR A 106 1.68 -9.41 -13.79
N TRP A 107 1.62 -8.80 -14.98
CA TRP A 107 1.99 -7.39 -15.16
C TRP A 107 1.16 -6.45 -14.29
N GLN A 108 -0.10 -6.80 -14.02
CA GLN A 108 -1.00 -6.07 -13.12
C GLN A 108 -0.44 -6.04 -11.69
N SER A 109 0.15 -7.13 -11.22
CA SER A 109 0.83 -7.19 -9.91
C SER A 109 2.05 -6.26 -9.86
N PHE A 110 2.79 -6.10 -10.97
CA PHE A 110 3.88 -5.14 -11.06
C PHE A 110 3.40 -3.68 -11.00
N VAL A 111 2.28 -3.36 -11.66
CA VAL A 111 1.67 -2.03 -11.60
C VAL A 111 1.27 -1.67 -10.16
N ILE A 112 0.75 -2.62 -9.39
CA ILE A 112 0.41 -2.42 -7.97
C ILE A 112 1.65 -2.06 -7.14
N ILE A 113 2.79 -2.70 -7.39
CA ILE A 113 4.06 -2.37 -6.72
C ILE A 113 4.47 -0.92 -7.03
N LEU A 114 4.38 -0.49 -8.29
CA LEU A 114 4.66 0.90 -8.68
C LEU A 114 3.72 1.87 -7.96
N ILE A 115 2.43 1.54 -7.87
CA ILE A 115 1.45 2.34 -7.13
C ILE A 115 1.85 2.48 -5.66
N TYR A 116 2.35 1.42 -5.02
CA TYR A 116 2.77 1.47 -3.63
C TYR A 116 3.98 2.37 -3.43
N ILE A 117 4.98 2.26 -4.31
CA ILE A 117 6.16 3.14 -4.30
C ILE A 117 5.70 4.60 -4.40
N LEU A 118 4.91 4.93 -5.42
CA LEU A 118 4.45 6.29 -5.67
C LEU A 118 3.62 6.83 -4.49
N ALA A 119 2.68 6.04 -3.98
CA ALA A 119 1.82 6.46 -2.88
C ALA A 119 2.60 6.71 -1.58
N VAL A 120 3.54 5.82 -1.21
CA VAL A 120 4.33 5.97 0.03
C VAL A 120 5.29 7.16 -0.08
N TYR A 121 5.97 7.33 -1.22
CA TYR A 121 6.88 8.46 -1.41
C TYR A 121 6.11 9.79 -1.47
N THR A 122 4.92 9.82 -2.07
CA THR A 122 4.05 11.00 -2.06
C THR A 122 3.59 11.32 -0.64
N ALA A 123 3.25 10.32 0.17
CA ALA A 123 2.88 10.51 1.59
C ALA A 123 4.05 11.07 2.42
N ALA A 124 5.26 10.55 2.22
CA ALA A 124 6.47 11.05 2.87
C ALA A 124 6.75 12.51 2.46
N TRP A 125 6.69 12.81 1.16
CA TRP A 125 6.87 14.16 0.63
C TRP A 125 5.84 15.14 1.19
N GLN A 126 4.55 14.80 1.18
CA GLN A 126 3.50 15.67 1.70
C GLN A 126 3.66 15.92 3.21
N THR A 127 4.13 14.92 3.97
CA THR A 127 4.38 15.08 5.41
C THR A 127 5.52 16.07 5.66
N ARG A 128 6.60 16.01 4.86
CA ARG A 128 7.71 16.96 4.93
C ARG A 128 7.26 18.39 4.59
N THR A 129 6.56 18.57 3.47
CA THR A 129 6.15 19.90 2.99
C THR A 129 5.12 20.54 3.92
N SER A 130 4.15 19.77 4.41
CA SER A 130 3.12 20.28 5.34
C SER A 130 3.73 20.76 6.66
N ARG A 131 4.75 20.06 7.18
CA ARG A 131 5.43 20.46 8.42
C ARG A 131 6.38 21.64 8.20
N ALA A 132 7.09 21.68 7.07
CA ALA A 132 7.90 22.84 6.70
C ALA A 132 7.06 24.13 6.61
N ARG A 133 5.88 24.05 5.98
CA ARG A 133 4.92 25.19 5.92
C ARG A 133 4.41 25.63 7.29
N ARG A 134 4.17 24.69 8.21
CA ARG A 134 3.77 25.01 9.59
C ARG A 134 4.88 25.63 10.41
N ALA A 135 6.14 25.26 10.13
CA ALA A 135 7.30 25.80 10.83
C ALA A 135 7.70 27.20 10.35
N ASN A 136 7.29 27.61 9.14
CA ASN A 136 7.51 28.97 8.61
C ASN A 136 6.22 29.52 7.93
N PRO A 137 5.22 29.97 8.71
CA PRO A 137 3.95 30.49 8.18
C PRO A 137 4.13 31.76 7.34
N SER A 138 5.12 32.59 7.67
CA SER A 138 5.42 33.89 7.06
C SER A 138 5.99 33.80 5.63
N GLY A 139 6.43 32.63 5.17
CA GLY A 139 6.91 32.43 3.80
C GLY A 139 5.82 32.21 2.74
N MET A 140 4.54 32.24 3.13
CA MET A 140 3.39 32.13 2.23
C MET A 140 2.69 33.48 1.95
N GLU A 141 3.19 34.57 2.53
CA GLU A 141 2.67 35.94 2.31
C GLU A 141 3.53 36.78 1.35
N MET A 142 4.45 36.17 0.61
CA MET A 142 5.20 36.80 -0.50
C MET A 142 4.84 36.13 -1.82
#